data_AF-A0A9P6TIX1-F1
#
_entry.id   AF-A0A9P6TIX1-F1
#
_cell.length_a   1.000
_cell.length_b   1.000
_cell.length_c   1.000
_cell.angle_alpha   90.00
_cell.angle_beta   90.00
_cell.angle_gamma   90.00
#
_symmetry.space_group_name_H-M   'P 1'
#
loop_
_entity.id
_entity.type
_entity.pdbx_description
1 polymer ?
#
loop_
_entity_poly.entity_id
_entity_poly.type
_entity_poly.pdbx_seq_one_letter_code
_entity_poly.pdbx_strand_id
1 'polypeptide(L)'
;MTELTASPTLTTTTTTVVPAITAQDDIDDQFPHIQAFQNVLIHMPSGNVKFVNLKPNTSVSMGKFGTFQADNLIGQPFGLSYEIYDQNGSIRPTKNWALATVEETTANNQTILDNSAVQTLTHEEIEKLKEEGLKGNMDANEIIQKMVESHSEFSKKTEYSKAKYIQRKKKKFLKVFTPVRPTLSSITKYFFTKNPDKIKNLRIDTLSQLLGMANIHAHSKVLVVDDTQGLIVAAVAERMGGFGTILGLHEGESHNYDILRYMNFSKHILDTIHTVPFSRADPADPDDAWEDKTEEELKELTDNAMRSYLRRKKAAEVKAHSRKLLFDGGFDGLIISSSYAPETVLQYLTKYLNGSRPVVIYSYHKEALLSASHWMRKSEDYLQADITESSLRQYQVLPGRTHPEMNMSASGGYLLSGLRVINCEFDPSLAPASDNNRRGKKRKAETKKTGEENTEPVSTEMDAMASEATPLETSS
;
A
#
# COMPACT_ATOMS: atom_id res chain seq x y z
N MET A 1 -43.26 -33.72 -17.66
CA MET A 1 -42.41 -33.12 -18.71
C MET A 1 -42.81 -31.66 -18.83
N THR A 2 -42.13 -30.80 -18.09
CA THR A 2 -42.36 -29.36 -18.05
C THR A 2 -41.01 -28.72 -18.33
N GLU A 3 -40.80 -28.35 -19.59
CA GLU A 3 -39.62 -27.60 -20.03
C GLU A 3 -39.73 -26.17 -19.50
N LEU A 4 -38.90 -25.86 -18.50
CA LEU A 4 -38.57 -24.50 -18.11
C LEU A 4 -37.61 -23.95 -19.17
N THR A 5 -38.14 -23.08 -20.02
CA THR A 5 -37.38 -22.23 -20.93
C THR A 5 -36.48 -21.30 -20.12
N ALA A 6 -35.18 -21.59 -20.09
CA ALA A 6 -34.18 -20.68 -19.54
C ALA A 6 -34.04 -19.46 -20.46
N SER A 7 -34.34 -18.28 -19.93
CA SER A 7 -34.00 -17.00 -20.56
C SER A 7 -32.48 -16.87 -20.66
N PRO A 8 -31.92 -16.31 -21.75
CA PRO A 8 -30.49 -16.11 -21.85
C PRO A 8 -30.10 -14.98 -20.90
N THR A 9 -29.51 -15.32 -19.76
CA THR A 9 -28.76 -14.38 -18.92
C THR A 9 -27.68 -13.75 -19.79
N LEU A 10 -27.86 -12.47 -20.12
CA LEU A 10 -26.82 -11.59 -20.65
C LEU A 10 -25.64 -11.63 -19.67
N THR A 11 -24.64 -12.46 -19.97
CA THR A 11 -23.34 -12.40 -19.29
C THR A 11 -22.68 -11.10 -19.73
N THR A 12 -22.91 -10.02 -18.98
CA THR A 12 -22.13 -8.78 -18.98
C THR A 12 -20.69 -9.13 -18.64
N THR A 13 -19.95 -9.56 -19.65
CA THR A 13 -18.53 -9.84 -19.53
C THR A 13 -17.80 -8.59 -19.97
N THR A 14 -17.70 -7.64 -19.05
CA THR A 14 -16.97 -6.38 -19.18
C THR A 14 -15.50 -6.66 -19.58
N THR A 15 -14.89 -5.74 -20.34
CA THR A 15 -13.44 -5.80 -20.61
C THR A 15 -12.76 -5.06 -19.49
N THR A 16 -11.97 -5.80 -18.73
CA THR A 16 -11.17 -5.31 -17.63
C THR A 16 -10.06 -4.38 -18.12
N VAL A 17 -9.76 -3.33 -17.34
CA VAL A 17 -8.66 -2.37 -17.56
C VAL A 17 -7.31 -3.07 -17.81
N VAL A 18 -7.15 -4.25 -17.22
CA VAL A 18 -6.00 -5.16 -17.39
C VAL A 18 -6.54 -6.58 -17.54
N PRO A 19 -5.96 -7.46 -18.36
CA PRO A 19 -6.40 -8.87 -18.42
C PRO A 19 -6.30 -9.55 -17.06
N ALA A 20 -7.39 -10.17 -16.61
CA ALA A 20 -7.39 -11.02 -15.43
C ALA A 20 -6.50 -12.25 -15.67
N ILE A 21 -5.59 -12.51 -14.74
CA ILE A 21 -4.68 -13.68 -14.77
C ILE A 21 -5.13 -14.78 -13.81
N THR A 22 -6.15 -14.52 -12.99
CA THR A 22 -6.66 -15.45 -11.99
C THR A 22 -8.19 -15.48 -12.08
N ALA A 23 -8.75 -16.68 -12.01
CA ALA A 23 -10.20 -16.90 -12.08
C ALA A 23 -10.89 -16.75 -10.71
N GLN A 24 -10.15 -16.97 -9.63
CA GLN A 24 -10.64 -16.93 -8.25
C GLN A 24 -9.90 -15.85 -7.47
N ASP A 25 -10.62 -15.05 -6.69
CA ASP A 25 -9.99 -14.16 -5.72
C ASP A 25 -9.45 -14.98 -4.55
N ASP A 26 -8.19 -14.75 -4.20
CA ASP A 26 -7.54 -15.32 -3.00
C ASP A 26 -7.65 -14.38 -1.80
N ILE A 27 -8.41 -13.27 -1.92
CA ILE A 27 -8.58 -12.26 -0.87
C ILE A 27 -9.20 -12.86 0.40
N ASP A 28 -10.14 -13.79 0.23
CA ASP A 28 -10.87 -14.44 1.33
C ASP A 28 -10.22 -15.76 1.79
N ASP A 29 -9.15 -16.21 1.13
CA ASP A 29 -8.47 -17.46 1.49
C ASP A 29 -7.70 -17.28 2.80
N GLN A 30 -8.08 -18.04 3.83
CA GLN A 30 -7.40 -18.04 5.13
C GLN A 30 -5.93 -18.49 5.03
N PHE A 31 -5.64 -19.39 4.07
CA PHE A 31 -4.31 -19.89 3.77
C PHE A 31 -4.08 -19.84 2.25
N PRO A 32 -3.69 -18.68 1.70
CA PRO A 32 -3.50 -18.54 0.27
C PRO A 32 -2.29 -19.36 -0.17
N HIS A 33 -2.47 -20.12 -1.25
CA HIS A 33 -1.43 -20.90 -1.88
C HIS A 33 -1.06 -20.29 -3.22
N ILE A 34 0.18 -20.50 -3.65
CA ILE A 34 0.71 -20.02 -4.92
C ILE A 34 0.03 -20.78 -6.06
N GLN A 35 -0.60 -20.05 -6.98
CA GLN A 35 -1.25 -20.66 -8.15
C GLN A 35 -0.44 -20.42 -9.43
N ALA A 36 -0.71 -21.24 -10.44
CA ALA A 36 -0.18 -21.04 -11.78
C ALA A 36 -0.63 -19.68 -12.35
N PHE A 37 0.22 -19.06 -13.15
CA PHE A 37 0.04 -17.76 -13.82
C PHE A 37 -0.09 -16.53 -12.91
N GLN A 38 -0.08 -16.70 -11.58
CA GLN A 38 -0.02 -15.59 -10.64
C GLN A 38 1.35 -14.91 -10.65
N ASN A 39 1.34 -13.62 -10.33
CA ASN A 39 2.55 -12.90 -9.98
C ASN A 39 2.88 -13.16 -8.51
N VAL A 40 4.17 -13.28 -8.22
CA VAL A 40 4.69 -13.49 -6.87
C VAL A 40 5.90 -12.58 -6.65
N LEU A 41 6.00 -12.00 -5.46
CA LEU A 41 7.21 -11.29 -5.05
C LEU A 41 8.18 -12.28 -4.43
N ILE A 42 9.35 -12.47 -5.04
CA ILE A 42 10.38 -13.32 -4.47
C ILE A 42 11.35 -12.47 -3.67
N HIS A 43 11.29 -12.60 -2.35
CA HIS A 43 12.21 -11.97 -1.41
C HIS A 43 13.48 -12.80 -1.27
N MET A 44 14.63 -12.15 -1.50
CA MET A 44 15.93 -12.76 -1.30
C MET A 44 16.53 -12.36 0.06
N PRO A 45 17.41 -13.19 0.66
CA PRO A 45 18.15 -12.88 1.88
C PRO A 45 18.93 -11.56 1.82
N SER A 46 19.36 -11.17 0.62
CA SER A 46 20.03 -9.89 0.37
C SER A 46 19.15 -8.65 0.63
N GLY A 47 17.83 -8.81 0.75
CA GLY A 47 16.84 -7.73 0.83
C GLY A 47 16.29 -7.32 -0.54
N ASN A 48 16.88 -7.82 -1.63
CA ASN A 48 16.31 -7.61 -2.96
C ASN A 48 15.03 -8.41 -3.15
N VAL A 49 14.07 -7.82 -3.85
CA VAL A 49 12.81 -8.44 -4.23
C VAL A 49 12.73 -8.48 -5.75
N LYS A 50 12.20 -9.57 -6.31
CA LYS A 50 11.92 -9.71 -7.75
C LYS A 50 10.46 -10.06 -7.96
N PHE A 51 9.84 -9.47 -8.98
CA PHE A 51 8.56 -9.96 -9.49
C PHE A 51 8.77 -11.12 -10.45
N VAL A 52 7.97 -12.17 -10.27
CA VAL A 52 7.95 -13.33 -11.16
C VAL A 52 6.51 -13.70 -11.46
N ASN A 53 6.18 -13.87 -12.73
CA ASN A 53 4.95 -14.51 -13.17
C ASN A 53 5.21 -16.02 -13.27
N LEU A 54 4.54 -16.83 -12.45
CA LEU A 54 4.82 -18.26 -12.34
C LEU A 54 4.06 -19.06 -13.40
N LYS A 55 4.70 -19.28 -14.55
CA LYS A 55 4.15 -20.11 -15.62
C LYS A 55 4.52 -21.59 -15.38
N PRO A 56 3.57 -22.53 -15.50
CA PRO A 56 3.87 -23.96 -15.40
C PRO A 56 4.93 -24.40 -16.41
N ASN A 57 5.74 -25.41 -16.07
CA ASN A 57 6.81 -25.96 -16.90
C ASN A 57 7.87 -24.92 -17.33
N THR A 58 8.10 -23.91 -16.49
CA THR A 58 9.16 -22.91 -16.73
C THR A 58 10.16 -22.84 -15.59
N SER A 59 11.37 -22.42 -15.90
CA SER A 59 12.43 -22.21 -14.93
C SER A 59 12.56 -20.73 -14.55
N VAL A 60 12.71 -20.46 -13.26
CA VAL A 60 12.80 -19.11 -12.69
C VAL A 60 14.22 -18.84 -12.22
N SER A 61 14.89 -17.87 -12.85
CA SER A 61 16.27 -17.52 -12.49
C SER A 61 16.36 -16.50 -11.34
N MET A 62 17.06 -16.90 -10.28
CA MET A 62 17.42 -16.06 -9.14
C MET A 62 18.81 -15.42 -9.29
N GLY A 63 19.38 -15.44 -10.50
CA GLY A 63 20.73 -14.93 -10.78
C GLY A 63 21.78 -15.78 -10.06
N LYS A 64 22.64 -15.14 -9.25
CA LYS A 64 23.72 -15.83 -8.52
C LYS A 64 23.25 -16.88 -7.50
N PHE A 65 21.96 -16.92 -7.17
CA PHE A 65 21.39 -17.86 -6.20
C PHE A 65 20.87 -19.15 -6.85
N GLY A 66 20.98 -19.29 -8.18
CA GLY A 66 20.54 -20.46 -8.93
C GLY A 66 19.21 -20.23 -9.65
N THR A 67 18.65 -21.32 -10.15
CA THR A 67 17.39 -21.37 -10.90
C THR A 67 16.54 -22.49 -10.32
N PHE A 68 15.22 -22.30 -10.23
CA PHE A 68 14.29 -23.35 -9.77
C PHE A 68 13.15 -23.57 -10.78
N GLN A 69 12.51 -24.73 -10.75
CA GLN A 69 11.34 -25.01 -11.58
C GLN A 69 10.08 -24.42 -10.93
N ALA A 70 9.28 -23.67 -11.70
CA ALA A 70 8.07 -23.02 -11.20
C ALA A 70 7.08 -24.03 -10.59
N ASP A 71 6.97 -25.23 -11.17
CA ASP A 71 6.05 -26.27 -10.72
C ASP A 71 6.34 -26.74 -9.28
N ASN A 72 7.59 -26.64 -8.83
CA ASN A 72 7.95 -27.00 -7.47
C ASN A 72 7.45 -25.97 -6.43
N LEU A 73 7.15 -24.75 -6.87
CA LEU A 73 6.63 -23.66 -6.05
C LEU A 73 5.10 -23.51 -6.15
N ILE A 74 4.50 -23.93 -7.28
CA ILE A 74 3.04 -23.92 -7.44
C ILE A 74 2.41 -24.91 -6.44
N GLY A 75 1.31 -24.50 -5.82
CA GLY A 75 0.61 -25.25 -4.77
C GLY A 75 1.23 -25.11 -3.37
N GLN A 76 2.34 -24.40 -3.24
CA GLN A 76 2.97 -24.13 -1.95
C GLN A 76 2.38 -22.88 -1.28
N PRO A 77 2.41 -22.77 0.07
CA PRO A 77 1.91 -21.58 0.76
C PRO A 77 2.87 -20.38 0.61
N PHE A 78 2.30 -19.17 0.65
CA PHE A 78 3.09 -17.95 0.74
C PHE A 78 3.81 -17.82 2.10
N GLY A 79 4.94 -17.11 2.13
CA GLY A 79 5.66 -16.75 3.35
C GLY A 79 6.63 -17.81 3.91
N LEU A 80 6.57 -19.06 3.43
CA LEU A 80 7.58 -20.07 3.74
C LEU A 80 8.85 -19.83 2.95
N SER A 81 10.01 -19.96 3.59
CA SER A 81 11.29 -19.84 2.89
C SER A 81 11.64 -21.18 2.22
N TYR A 82 12.21 -21.13 1.02
CA TYR A 82 12.62 -22.30 0.24
C TYR A 82 14.10 -22.20 -0.12
N GLU A 83 14.79 -23.33 -0.09
CA GLU A 83 16.17 -23.46 -0.52
C GLU A 83 16.27 -24.21 -1.85
N ILE A 84 17.06 -23.67 -2.78
CA ILE A 84 17.46 -24.36 -4.02
C ILE A 84 18.67 -25.24 -3.72
N TYR A 85 18.48 -26.56 -3.73
CA TYR A 85 19.50 -27.51 -3.27
C TYR A 85 20.22 -28.26 -4.39
N ASP A 86 19.67 -28.30 -5.60
CA ASP A 86 20.29 -28.97 -6.76
C ASP A 86 20.31 -28.09 -8.02
N GLN A 87 20.96 -28.59 -9.08
CA GLN A 87 21.00 -27.93 -10.39
C GLN A 87 19.73 -28.15 -11.22
N ASN A 88 18.92 -29.15 -10.87
CA ASN A 88 17.68 -29.47 -11.57
C ASN A 88 16.57 -28.45 -11.25
N GLY A 89 16.78 -27.64 -10.23
CA GLY A 89 15.86 -26.59 -9.79
C GLY A 89 14.84 -27.09 -8.77
N SER A 90 15.19 -28.13 -8.03
CA SER A 90 14.41 -28.63 -6.91
C SER A 90 14.53 -27.68 -5.72
N ILE A 91 13.40 -27.49 -5.02
CA ILE A 91 13.33 -26.66 -3.83
C ILE A 91 12.87 -27.47 -2.64
N ARG A 92 13.33 -27.10 -1.45
CA ARG A 92 12.84 -27.66 -0.19
C ARG A 92 12.48 -26.55 0.80
N PRO A 93 11.42 -26.72 1.61
CA PRO A 93 11.13 -25.78 2.68
C PRO A 93 12.31 -25.68 3.65
N THR A 94 12.62 -24.46 4.10
CA THR A 94 13.59 -24.21 5.15
C THR A 94 12.94 -23.46 6.29
N LYS A 95 13.36 -23.75 7.53
CA LYS A 95 12.83 -23.05 8.70
C LYS A 95 13.19 -21.57 8.57
N ASN A 96 12.20 -20.71 8.76
CA ASN A 96 12.45 -19.28 8.92
C ASN A 96 13.47 -19.10 10.05
N TRP A 97 14.53 -18.35 9.76
CA TRP A 97 15.63 -18.14 10.68
C TRP A 97 15.11 -17.33 11.87
N ALA A 98 14.84 -17.99 12.99
CA ALA A 98 14.71 -17.26 14.23
C ALA A 98 16.05 -16.54 14.47
N LEU A 99 15.98 -15.24 14.76
CA LEU A 99 17.12 -14.50 15.24
C LEU A 99 17.57 -15.14 16.55
N ALA A 100 18.75 -15.77 16.54
CA ALA A 100 19.30 -16.33 17.75
C ALA A 100 19.45 -15.20 18.79
N THR A 101 19.02 -15.47 20.01
CA THR A 101 19.36 -14.67 21.19
C THR A 101 20.87 -14.75 21.35
N VAL A 102 21.54 -13.60 21.21
CA VAL A 102 22.98 -13.49 21.38
C VAL A 102 23.19 -12.78 22.71
N GLU A 103 23.90 -13.41 23.62
CA GLU A 103 24.29 -12.81 24.90
C GLU A 103 25.56 -11.99 24.74
N GLU A 104 25.65 -10.92 25.51
CA GLU A 104 26.82 -10.05 25.51
C GLU A 104 27.94 -10.65 26.35
N THR A 105 29.16 -10.56 25.84
CA THR A 105 30.36 -11.05 26.53
C THR A 105 31.33 -9.89 26.79
N THR A 106 32.34 -10.12 27.63
CA THR A 106 33.37 -9.11 27.96
C THR A 106 34.37 -8.84 26.83
N ALA A 107 34.21 -9.49 25.67
CA ALA A 107 35.08 -9.29 24.52
C ALA A 107 35.02 -7.84 24.01
N ASN A 108 36.15 -7.28 23.64
CA ASN A 108 36.26 -5.95 23.05
C ASN A 108 37.11 -5.98 21.78
N ASN A 109 37.13 -4.88 21.02
CA ASN A 109 37.88 -4.76 19.78
C ASN A 109 39.28 -4.14 19.94
N GLN A 110 39.79 -3.97 21.17
CA GLN A 110 41.03 -3.24 21.43
C GLN A 110 42.25 -3.86 20.75
N THR A 111 42.29 -5.20 20.64
CA THR A 111 43.40 -5.96 20.05
C THR A 111 43.14 -6.46 18.63
N ILE A 112 42.06 -6.01 18.00
CA ILE A 112 41.72 -6.41 16.62
C ILE A 112 42.52 -5.52 15.66
N LEU A 113 43.35 -6.15 14.85
CA LEU A 113 44.11 -5.47 13.79
C LEU A 113 43.42 -5.70 12.45
N ASP A 114 43.10 -4.63 11.72
CA ASP A 114 42.52 -4.71 10.39
C ASP A 114 43.63 -4.82 9.34
N ASN A 115 43.88 -6.03 8.84
CA ASN A 115 44.85 -6.27 7.77
C ASN A 115 44.23 -7.16 6.68
N SER A 116 44.81 -7.10 5.48
CA SER A 116 44.36 -7.92 4.34
C SER A 116 44.59 -9.42 4.54
N ALA A 117 45.43 -9.80 5.51
CA ALA A 117 45.74 -11.19 5.87
C ALA A 117 44.74 -11.81 6.87
N VAL A 118 43.72 -11.07 7.33
CA VAL A 118 42.70 -11.58 8.28
C VAL A 118 41.90 -12.73 7.68
N GLN A 119 41.65 -12.69 6.36
CA GLN A 119 40.95 -13.74 5.64
C GLN A 119 41.96 -14.50 4.77
N THR A 120 42.22 -15.76 5.11
CA THR A 120 43.21 -16.58 4.41
C THR A 120 42.69 -17.13 3.07
N LEU A 121 41.36 -17.30 2.93
CA LEU A 121 40.77 -17.75 1.67
C LEU A 121 40.82 -16.64 0.62
N THR A 122 41.39 -16.98 -0.53
CA THR A 122 41.48 -16.11 -1.70
C THR A 122 40.11 -15.93 -2.38
N HIS A 123 40.00 -14.92 -3.24
CA HIS A 123 38.77 -14.70 -4.02
C HIS A 123 38.44 -15.90 -4.92
N GLU A 124 39.45 -16.47 -5.57
CA GLU A 124 39.30 -17.62 -6.49
C GLU A 124 38.82 -18.87 -5.75
N GLU A 125 39.35 -19.16 -4.56
CA GLU A 125 38.87 -20.27 -3.72
C GLU A 125 37.41 -20.06 -3.28
N ILE A 126 37.04 -18.83 -2.96
CA ILE A 126 35.65 -18.50 -2.61
C ILE A 126 34.71 -18.69 -3.82
N GLU A 127 35.17 -18.43 -5.04
CA GLU A 127 34.38 -18.71 -6.24
C GLU A 127 34.21 -20.20 -6.49
N LYS A 128 35.26 -21.01 -6.32
CA LYS A 128 35.16 -22.47 -6.38
C LYS A 128 34.17 -23.02 -5.36
N LEU A 129 34.19 -22.51 -4.12
CA LEU A 129 33.22 -22.89 -3.09
C LEU A 129 31.78 -22.52 -3.48
N LYS A 130 31.56 -21.39 -4.16
CA LYS A 130 30.23 -21.04 -4.68
C LYS A 130 29.80 -21.98 -5.79
N GLU A 131 30.70 -22.36 -6.69
CA GLU A 131 30.42 -23.31 -7.77
C GLU A 131 30.08 -24.70 -7.22
N GLU A 132 30.81 -25.18 -6.22
CA GLU A 132 30.52 -26.43 -5.50
C GLU A 132 29.17 -26.36 -4.78
N GLY A 133 28.87 -25.22 -4.14
CA GLY A 133 27.55 -24.96 -3.56
C GLY A 133 26.43 -24.91 -4.61
N LEU A 134 26.69 -24.39 -5.81
CA LEU A 134 25.74 -24.40 -6.94
C LEU A 134 25.54 -25.81 -7.50
N LYS A 135 26.58 -26.65 -7.49
CA LYS A 135 26.53 -28.07 -7.86
C LYS A 135 25.79 -28.94 -6.84
N GLY A 136 25.54 -28.42 -5.63
CA GLY A 136 24.91 -29.17 -4.53
C GLY A 136 25.89 -30.10 -3.80
N ASN A 137 27.20 -29.98 -4.07
CA ASN A 137 28.23 -30.82 -3.47
C ASN A 137 28.62 -30.34 -2.05
N MET A 138 28.30 -29.10 -1.72
CA MET A 138 28.56 -28.50 -0.40
C MET A 138 27.35 -27.71 0.07
N ASP A 139 27.01 -27.85 1.36
CA ASP A 139 25.94 -27.07 1.96
C ASP A 139 26.38 -25.61 2.18
N ALA A 140 25.42 -24.69 2.10
CA ALA A 140 25.70 -23.27 2.33
C ALA A 140 26.25 -23.01 3.74
N ASN A 141 25.85 -23.80 4.74
CA ASN A 141 26.37 -23.66 6.10
C ASN A 141 27.83 -24.12 6.22
N GLU A 142 28.24 -25.17 5.50
CA GLU A 142 29.63 -25.63 5.48
C GLU A 142 30.57 -24.58 4.86
N ILE A 143 30.13 -23.92 3.78
CA ILE A 143 30.88 -22.81 3.18
C ILE A 143 31.05 -21.66 4.18
N ILE A 144 30.00 -21.35 4.95
CA ILE A 144 30.04 -20.31 5.98
C ILE A 144 30.98 -20.71 7.11
N GLN A 145 30.95 -21.97 7.54
CA GLN A 145 31.83 -22.49 8.58
C GLN A 145 33.30 -22.41 8.14
N LYS A 146 33.65 -22.89 6.93
CA LYS A 146 35.01 -22.77 6.38
C LYS A 146 35.49 -21.30 6.36
N MET A 147 34.62 -20.36 5.99
CA MET A 147 34.94 -18.93 6.00
C MET A 147 35.10 -18.29 7.38
N VAL A 148 34.51 -18.90 8.40
CA VAL A 148 34.65 -18.48 9.80
C VAL A 148 35.96 -19.03 10.35
N GLU A 149 36.27 -20.30 10.09
CA GLU A 149 37.51 -20.97 10.47
C GLU A 149 38.74 -20.32 9.82
N SER A 150 38.61 -19.86 8.57
CA SER A 150 39.67 -19.15 7.84
C SER A 150 39.88 -17.69 8.28
N HIS A 151 39.04 -17.17 9.18
CA HIS A 151 39.14 -15.80 9.67
C HIS A 151 39.94 -15.78 10.98
N SER A 152 41.23 -15.44 10.91
CA SER A 152 42.16 -15.49 12.05
C SER A 152 41.71 -14.67 13.26
N GLU A 153 41.10 -13.51 13.00
CA GLU A 153 40.67 -12.56 14.04
C GLU A 153 39.20 -12.76 14.48
N PHE A 154 38.55 -13.89 14.16
CA PHE A 154 37.12 -14.08 14.42
C PHE A 154 36.82 -14.29 15.90
N SER A 155 37.71 -14.99 16.61
CA SER A 155 37.59 -15.28 18.04
C SER A 155 37.60 -14.03 18.91
N LYS A 156 38.38 -13.01 18.52
CA LYS A 156 38.50 -11.73 19.25
C LYS A 156 37.27 -10.83 19.13
N LYS A 157 36.34 -11.13 18.23
CA LYS A 157 35.13 -10.31 18.02
C LYS A 157 34.13 -10.49 19.16
N THR A 158 33.36 -9.44 19.43
CA THR A 158 32.18 -9.53 20.29
C THR A 158 31.13 -10.48 19.70
N GLU A 159 30.26 -11.05 20.53
CA GLU A 159 29.22 -11.97 20.05
C GLU A 159 28.27 -11.31 19.04
N TYR A 160 27.92 -10.04 19.25
CA TYR A 160 27.15 -9.27 18.27
C TYR A 160 27.89 -9.10 16.93
N SER A 161 29.21 -8.89 16.97
CA SER A 161 30.04 -8.77 15.77
C SER A 161 30.17 -10.10 15.03
N LYS A 162 30.31 -11.22 15.76
CA LYS A 162 30.27 -12.57 15.19
C LYS A 162 28.94 -12.84 14.52
N ALA A 163 27.82 -12.55 15.20
CA ALA A 163 26.48 -12.71 14.66
C ALA A 163 26.26 -11.85 13.39
N LYS A 164 26.69 -10.58 13.40
CA LYS A 164 26.63 -9.68 12.23
C LYS A 164 27.46 -10.22 11.06
N TYR A 165 28.66 -10.75 11.33
CA TYR A 165 29.51 -11.37 10.31
C TYR A 165 28.84 -12.59 9.69
N ILE A 166 28.35 -13.53 10.52
CA ILE A 166 27.65 -14.73 10.07
C ILE A 166 26.41 -14.34 9.26
N GLN A 167 25.59 -13.40 9.73
CA GLN A 167 24.39 -12.95 9.01
C GLN A 167 24.75 -12.38 7.62
N ARG A 168 25.83 -11.60 7.52
CA ARG A 168 26.32 -11.09 6.23
C ARG A 168 26.74 -12.22 5.28
N LYS A 169 27.41 -13.26 5.81
CA LYS A 169 27.77 -14.44 5.02
C LYS A 169 26.53 -15.22 4.61
N LYS A 170 25.58 -15.44 5.52
CA LYS A 170 24.29 -16.07 5.23
C LYS A 170 23.58 -15.38 4.06
N LYS A 171 23.46 -14.05 4.09
CA LYS A 171 22.86 -13.28 2.98
C LYS A 171 23.57 -13.42 1.63
N LYS A 172 24.86 -13.80 1.63
CA LYS A 172 25.69 -13.93 0.43
C LYS A 172 25.65 -15.36 -0.14
N PHE A 173 25.62 -16.39 0.71
CA PHE A 173 25.81 -17.78 0.32
C PHE A 173 24.55 -18.65 0.42
N LEU A 174 23.56 -18.32 1.25
CA LEU A 174 22.32 -19.09 1.27
C LEU A 174 21.53 -18.87 -0.03
N LYS A 175 21.21 -19.99 -0.69
CA LYS A 175 20.34 -20.06 -1.87
C LYS A 175 18.86 -20.14 -1.44
N VAL A 176 18.49 -19.30 -0.48
CA VAL A 176 17.14 -19.25 0.07
C VAL A 176 16.36 -18.12 -0.58
N PHE A 177 15.06 -18.29 -0.75
CA PHE A 177 14.14 -17.23 -1.12
C PHE A 177 12.79 -17.42 -0.41
N THR A 178 12.00 -16.35 -0.32
CA THR A 178 10.67 -16.38 0.28
C THR A 178 9.66 -15.83 -0.74
N PRO A 179 8.68 -16.62 -1.20
CA PRO A 179 7.58 -16.14 -2.00
C PRO A 179 6.63 -15.32 -1.10
N VAL A 180 6.38 -14.09 -1.49
CA VAL A 180 5.49 -13.16 -0.80
C VAL A 180 4.34 -12.84 -1.73
N ARG A 181 3.14 -12.90 -1.17
CA ARG A 181 1.90 -12.59 -1.88
C ARG A 181 1.88 -11.11 -2.28
N PRO A 182 1.50 -10.78 -3.52
CA PRO A 182 1.10 -9.43 -3.91
C PRO A 182 -0.10 -8.96 -3.08
N THR A 183 0.17 -8.07 -2.15
CA THR A 183 -0.81 -7.27 -1.40
C THR A 183 -0.46 -5.81 -1.54
N LEU A 184 -1.42 -4.91 -1.30
CA LEU A 184 -1.17 -3.47 -1.35
C LEU A 184 0.10 -3.08 -0.60
N SER A 185 0.25 -3.57 0.64
CA SER A 185 1.42 -3.30 1.48
C SER A 185 2.74 -3.76 0.83
N SER A 186 2.78 -5.00 0.32
CA SER A 186 3.99 -5.54 -0.32
C SER A 186 4.37 -4.79 -1.60
N ILE A 187 3.37 -4.41 -2.40
CA ILE A 187 3.52 -3.73 -3.69
C ILE A 187 3.97 -2.29 -3.46
N THR A 188 3.29 -1.54 -2.60
CA THR A 188 3.69 -0.18 -2.23
C THR A 188 5.11 -0.17 -1.68
N LYS A 189 5.45 -1.10 -0.78
CA LYS A 189 6.82 -1.19 -0.23
C LYS A 189 7.86 -1.48 -1.29
N TYR A 190 7.56 -2.37 -2.24
CA TYR A 190 8.44 -2.68 -3.36
C TYR A 190 8.70 -1.45 -4.22
N PHE A 191 7.62 -0.79 -4.69
CA PHE A 191 7.74 0.37 -5.58
C PHE A 191 8.40 1.55 -4.87
N PHE A 192 8.06 1.81 -3.61
CA PHE A 192 8.69 2.86 -2.80
C PHE A 192 10.20 2.63 -2.63
N THR A 193 10.65 1.38 -2.53
CA THR A 193 12.08 1.07 -2.38
C THR A 193 12.82 1.08 -3.71
N LYS A 194 12.21 0.56 -4.79
CA LYS A 194 12.88 0.35 -6.08
C LYS A 194 12.72 1.52 -7.05
N ASN A 195 11.50 2.07 -7.15
CA ASN A 195 11.12 3.09 -8.12
C ASN A 195 10.11 4.08 -7.49
N PRO A 196 10.50 4.83 -6.45
CA PRO A 196 9.55 5.66 -5.69
C PRO A 196 8.89 6.74 -6.56
N ASP A 197 9.58 7.28 -7.56
CA ASP A 197 9.04 8.31 -8.45
C ASP A 197 7.81 7.84 -9.25
N LYS A 198 7.75 6.56 -9.61
CA LYS A 198 6.61 5.99 -10.35
C LYS A 198 5.31 6.03 -9.57
N ILE A 199 5.40 6.01 -8.25
CA ILE A 199 4.26 6.11 -7.34
C ILE A 199 4.22 7.48 -6.65
N LYS A 200 4.88 8.49 -7.23
CA LYS A 200 4.98 9.85 -6.69
C LYS A 200 5.45 9.89 -5.23
N ASN A 201 6.39 9.01 -4.86
CA ASN A 201 6.92 8.87 -3.50
C ASN A 201 5.84 8.57 -2.43
N LEU A 202 4.70 7.97 -2.84
CA LEU A 202 3.62 7.62 -1.92
C LEU A 202 4.03 6.43 -1.02
N ARG A 203 4.15 6.68 0.28
CA ARG A 203 4.51 5.65 1.27
C ARG A 203 3.26 4.93 1.80
N ILE A 204 3.44 3.71 2.31
CA ILE A 204 2.33 2.85 2.72
C ILE A 204 1.48 3.43 3.87
N ASP A 205 2.09 4.13 4.83
CA ASP A 205 1.39 4.81 5.91
C ASP A 205 0.52 5.95 5.39
N THR A 206 1.04 6.76 4.46
CA THR A 206 0.31 7.85 3.82
C THR A 206 -0.83 7.31 2.95
N LEU A 207 -0.58 6.25 2.18
CA LEU A 207 -1.64 5.56 1.42
C LEU A 207 -2.72 4.98 2.33
N SER A 208 -2.34 4.42 3.49
CA SER A 208 -3.30 3.89 4.47
C SER A 208 -4.18 5.00 5.04
N GLN A 209 -3.61 6.16 5.36
CA GLN A 209 -4.37 7.33 5.80
C GLN A 209 -5.29 7.86 4.70
N LEU A 210 -4.81 7.92 3.46
CA LEU A 210 -5.61 8.34 2.30
C LEU A 210 -6.87 7.48 2.16
N LEU A 211 -6.73 6.15 2.20
CA LEU A 211 -7.87 5.24 2.10
C LEU A 211 -8.84 5.37 3.29
N GLY A 212 -8.30 5.64 4.49
CA GLY A 212 -9.10 5.87 5.69
C GLY A 212 -9.88 7.19 5.62
N MET A 213 -9.22 8.29 5.25
CA MET A 213 -9.83 9.62 5.11
C MET A 213 -10.85 9.66 3.97
N ALA A 214 -10.62 8.93 2.88
CA ALA A 214 -11.54 8.81 1.77
C ALA A 214 -12.71 7.85 2.05
N ASN A 215 -12.76 7.23 3.24
CA ASN A 215 -13.79 6.28 3.67
C ASN A 215 -14.03 5.18 2.61
N ILE A 216 -12.96 4.54 2.13
CA ILE A 216 -13.08 3.51 1.09
C ILE A 216 -13.58 2.20 1.70
N HIS A 217 -14.73 1.74 1.21
CA HIS A 217 -15.38 0.49 1.61
C HIS A 217 -16.15 -0.15 0.45
N ALA A 218 -16.59 -1.40 0.62
CA ALA A 218 -17.42 -2.10 -0.36
C ALA A 218 -18.69 -1.31 -0.71
N HIS A 219 -19.11 -1.37 -1.97
CA HIS A 219 -20.28 -0.69 -2.56
C HIS A 219 -20.16 0.82 -2.75
N SER A 220 -19.02 1.44 -2.44
CA SER A 220 -18.80 2.85 -2.76
C SER A 220 -18.72 3.10 -4.27
N LYS A 221 -19.22 4.25 -4.74
CA LYS A 221 -18.94 4.77 -6.09
C LYS A 221 -17.85 5.85 -6.00
N VAL A 222 -16.60 5.53 -6.34
CA VAL A 222 -15.45 6.42 -6.07
C VAL A 222 -14.87 6.98 -7.36
N LEU A 223 -14.62 8.29 -7.36
CA LEU A 223 -13.90 8.99 -8.43
C LEU A 223 -12.42 9.14 -8.04
N VAL A 224 -11.51 8.70 -8.89
CA VAL A 224 -10.08 8.71 -8.61
C VAL A 224 -9.34 9.37 -9.76
N VAL A 225 -8.53 10.38 -9.47
CA VAL A 225 -7.53 10.91 -10.41
C VAL A 225 -6.18 10.32 -10.02
N ASP A 226 -5.59 9.47 -10.86
CA ASP A 226 -4.43 8.67 -10.49
C ASP A 226 -3.27 8.73 -11.50
N ASP A 227 -2.21 9.43 -11.10
CA ASP A 227 -0.90 9.45 -11.79
C ASP A 227 0.19 8.67 -11.01
N THR A 228 -0.18 7.73 -10.15
CA THR A 228 0.71 6.87 -9.33
C THR A 228 0.91 5.49 -9.94
N GLN A 229 0.90 5.40 -11.27
CA GLN A 229 0.96 4.14 -12.03
C GLN A 229 -0.19 3.15 -11.69
N GLY A 230 -1.33 3.67 -11.22
CA GLY A 230 -2.49 2.89 -10.78
C GLY A 230 -2.39 2.37 -9.35
N LEU A 231 -1.45 2.86 -8.51
CA LEU A 231 -1.32 2.39 -7.13
C LEU A 231 -2.57 2.71 -6.31
N ILE A 232 -3.09 3.93 -6.43
CA ILE A 232 -4.29 4.35 -5.69
C ILE A 232 -5.52 3.60 -6.21
N VAL A 233 -5.68 3.48 -7.53
CA VAL A 233 -6.77 2.68 -8.12
C VAL A 233 -6.70 1.21 -7.64
N ALA A 234 -5.51 0.62 -7.62
CA ALA A 234 -5.32 -0.73 -7.09
C ALA A 234 -5.66 -0.83 -5.60
N ALA A 235 -5.28 0.17 -4.80
CA ALA A 235 -5.57 0.24 -3.38
C ALA A 235 -7.07 0.31 -3.09
N VAL A 236 -7.80 1.12 -3.87
CA VAL A 236 -9.25 1.24 -3.78
C VAL A 236 -9.92 -0.07 -4.20
N ALA A 237 -9.46 -0.69 -5.29
CA ALA A 237 -9.96 -1.98 -5.77
C ALA A 237 -9.76 -3.13 -4.75
N GLU A 238 -8.57 -3.24 -4.14
CA GLU A 238 -8.30 -4.24 -3.09
C GLU A 238 -9.23 -4.05 -1.89
N ARG A 239 -9.46 -2.80 -1.46
CA ARG A 239 -10.32 -2.47 -0.32
C ARG A 239 -11.81 -2.66 -0.59
N MET A 240 -12.25 -2.48 -1.84
CA MET A 240 -13.64 -2.66 -2.25
C MET A 240 -13.98 -4.11 -2.59
N GLY A 241 -13.00 -4.96 -2.89
CA GLY A 241 -13.20 -6.40 -3.11
C GLY A 241 -14.12 -6.73 -4.28
N GLY A 242 -14.24 -5.84 -5.27
CA GLY A 242 -15.15 -6.00 -6.41
C GLY A 242 -16.59 -5.57 -6.16
N PHE A 243 -16.88 -4.90 -5.05
CA PHE A 243 -18.19 -4.33 -4.76
C PHE A 243 -18.18 -2.81 -4.95
N GLY A 244 -19.01 -2.29 -5.86
CA GLY A 244 -19.15 -0.86 -6.13
C GLY A 244 -18.60 -0.47 -7.51
N THR A 245 -18.13 0.76 -7.64
CA THR A 245 -17.65 1.28 -8.93
C THR A 245 -16.49 2.25 -8.72
N ILE A 246 -15.41 2.05 -9.47
CA ILE A 246 -14.23 2.91 -9.44
C ILE A 246 -14.10 3.57 -10.80
N LEU A 247 -14.13 4.90 -10.85
CA LEU A 247 -13.87 5.65 -12.07
C LEU A 247 -12.52 6.36 -11.98
N GLY A 248 -11.55 5.90 -12.76
CA GLY A 248 -10.21 6.47 -12.88
C GLY A 248 -10.11 7.52 -13.98
N LEU A 249 -9.79 8.75 -13.62
CA LEU A 249 -9.37 9.79 -14.55
C LEU A 249 -7.85 9.77 -14.72
N HIS A 250 -7.40 9.91 -15.96
CA HIS A 250 -5.98 9.90 -16.31
C HIS A 250 -5.65 10.89 -17.43
N GLU A 251 -4.40 11.36 -17.49
CA GLU A 251 -3.96 12.37 -18.46
C GLU A 251 -3.86 11.84 -19.90
N GLY A 252 -3.22 10.68 -20.10
CA GLY A 252 -2.96 10.14 -21.44
C GLY A 252 -4.21 9.61 -22.16
N GLU A 253 -4.09 9.30 -23.45
CA GLU A 253 -5.17 8.62 -24.21
C GLU A 253 -5.49 7.24 -23.63
N SER A 254 -4.49 6.57 -23.05
CA SER A 254 -4.62 5.32 -22.31
C SER A 254 -4.16 5.51 -20.88
N HIS A 255 -4.78 4.78 -19.95
CA HIS A 255 -4.39 4.76 -18.55
C HIS A 255 -2.99 4.12 -18.38
N ASN A 256 -2.24 4.56 -17.37
CA ASN A 256 -0.97 3.96 -16.97
C ASN A 256 -1.14 3.15 -15.67
N TYR A 257 -2.08 2.21 -15.64
CA TYR A 257 -2.40 1.45 -14.41
C TYR A 257 -1.69 0.10 -14.39
N ASP A 258 -0.37 0.11 -14.61
CA ASP A 258 0.44 -1.12 -14.64
C ASP A 258 0.40 -1.87 -13.30
N ILE A 259 0.22 -1.18 -12.18
CA ILE A 259 0.23 -1.84 -10.86
C ILE A 259 -0.89 -2.88 -10.73
N LEU A 260 -2.04 -2.67 -11.38
CA LEU A 260 -3.14 -3.65 -11.44
C LEU A 260 -2.69 -5.01 -11.98
N ARG A 261 -1.69 -5.03 -12.88
CA ARG A 261 -1.13 -6.27 -13.45
C ARG A 261 -0.43 -7.13 -12.41
N TYR A 262 0.08 -6.53 -11.33
CA TYR A 262 0.83 -7.24 -10.30
C TYR A 262 -0.02 -7.73 -9.13
N MET A 263 -1.24 -7.21 -8.98
CA MET A 263 -2.11 -7.49 -7.82
C MET A 263 -2.81 -8.85 -7.87
N ASN A 264 -2.79 -9.54 -9.01
CA ASN A 264 -3.52 -10.80 -9.25
C ASN A 264 -5.05 -10.70 -9.05
N PHE A 265 -5.64 -9.51 -9.24
CA PHE A 265 -7.09 -9.35 -9.13
C PHE A 265 -7.85 -10.25 -10.09
N SER A 266 -8.95 -10.83 -9.60
CA SER A 266 -9.87 -11.55 -10.47
C SER A 266 -10.57 -10.60 -11.44
N LYS A 267 -11.27 -11.20 -12.40
CA LYS A 267 -12.15 -10.47 -13.30
C LYS A 267 -13.24 -9.70 -12.53
N HIS A 268 -13.79 -10.26 -11.46
CA HIS A 268 -14.85 -9.62 -10.66
C HIS A 268 -14.40 -8.25 -10.13
N ILE A 269 -13.19 -8.16 -9.59
CA ILE A 269 -12.63 -6.90 -9.11
C ILE A 269 -12.34 -5.95 -10.28
N LEU A 270 -11.69 -6.45 -11.32
CA LEU A 270 -11.25 -5.61 -12.44
C LEU A 270 -12.42 -5.06 -13.27
N ASP A 271 -13.57 -5.75 -13.29
CA ASP A 271 -14.79 -5.30 -13.97
C ASP A 271 -15.44 -4.09 -13.28
N THR A 272 -15.07 -3.77 -12.03
CA THR A 272 -15.54 -2.56 -11.31
C THR A 272 -14.77 -1.29 -11.67
N ILE A 273 -13.65 -1.42 -12.39
CA ILE A 273 -12.73 -0.33 -12.70
C ILE A 273 -13.05 0.19 -14.09
N HIS A 274 -13.38 1.48 -14.17
CA HIS A 274 -13.66 2.22 -15.39
C HIS A 274 -12.65 3.34 -15.54
N THR A 275 -12.35 3.75 -16.77
CA THR A 275 -11.34 4.79 -17.01
C THR A 275 -11.83 5.80 -18.04
N VAL A 276 -11.55 7.08 -17.80
CA VAL A 276 -11.82 8.17 -18.73
C VAL A 276 -10.58 9.06 -18.85
N PRO A 277 -10.07 9.31 -20.07
CA PRO A 277 -9.05 10.32 -20.28
C PRO A 277 -9.57 11.71 -19.91
N PHE A 278 -8.74 12.55 -19.28
CA PHE A 278 -9.11 13.93 -18.96
C PHE A 278 -9.52 14.75 -20.20
N SER A 279 -8.92 14.46 -21.36
CA SER A 279 -9.29 15.08 -22.63
C SER A 279 -10.75 14.83 -23.06
N ARG A 280 -11.38 13.76 -22.54
CA ARG A 280 -12.77 13.37 -22.82
C ARG A 280 -13.73 13.69 -21.67
N ALA A 281 -13.22 14.34 -20.61
CA ALA A 281 -14.02 14.70 -19.47
C ALA A 281 -14.94 15.91 -19.74
N ASP A 282 -14.63 16.74 -20.75
CA ASP A 282 -15.43 17.91 -21.11
C ASP A 282 -16.83 17.49 -21.63
N PRO A 283 -17.93 17.96 -21.00
CA PRO A 283 -19.28 17.73 -21.49
C PRO A 283 -19.54 18.28 -22.91
N ALA A 284 -18.77 19.28 -23.35
CA ALA A 284 -18.92 19.86 -24.69
C ALA A 284 -18.35 18.96 -25.80
N ASP A 285 -17.49 18.00 -25.47
CA ASP A 285 -16.96 17.04 -26.44
C ASP A 285 -18.08 16.06 -26.86
N PRO A 286 -18.37 15.85 -28.15
CA PRO A 286 -19.34 14.85 -28.56
C PRO A 286 -18.88 13.42 -28.22
N ASP A 287 -19.85 12.53 -27.98
CA ASP A 287 -19.54 11.10 -27.89
C ASP A 287 -18.99 10.58 -29.22
N ASP A 288 -18.08 9.61 -29.13
CA ASP A 288 -17.56 8.93 -30.31
C ASP A 288 -18.71 8.19 -31.02
N ALA A 289 -19.00 8.57 -32.27
CA ALA A 289 -20.02 7.90 -33.07
C ALA A 289 -19.58 6.46 -33.35
N TRP A 290 -20.40 5.49 -32.94
CA TRP A 290 -20.26 4.08 -33.30
C TRP A 290 -21.41 3.67 -34.22
N GLU A 291 -21.07 3.32 -35.46
CA GLU A 291 -22.03 2.78 -36.41
C GLU A 291 -21.98 1.26 -36.36
N ASP A 292 -23.10 0.67 -35.94
CA ASP A 292 -23.26 -0.78 -35.97
C ASP A 292 -23.43 -1.26 -37.41
N LYS A 293 -22.64 -2.27 -37.78
CA LYS A 293 -22.83 -2.99 -39.04
C LYS A 293 -24.17 -3.73 -39.04
N THR A 294 -24.80 -3.76 -40.20
CA THR A 294 -26.04 -4.52 -40.40
C THR A 294 -25.81 -6.03 -40.23
N GLU A 295 -26.88 -6.77 -39.93
CA GLU A 295 -26.79 -8.23 -39.75
C GLU A 295 -26.27 -8.96 -41.00
N GLU A 296 -26.54 -8.41 -42.18
CA GLU A 296 -26.09 -8.96 -43.47
C GLU A 296 -24.58 -8.77 -43.64
N GLU A 297 -24.07 -7.57 -43.39
CA GLU A 297 -22.64 -7.27 -43.41
C GLU A 297 -21.85 -8.06 -42.36
N LEU A 298 -22.49 -8.38 -41.22
CA LEU A 298 -21.91 -9.23 -40.18
C LEU A 298 -21.77 -10.68 -40.63
N LYS A 299 -22.74 -11.22 -41.38
CA LYS A 299 -22.66 -12.60 -41.90
C LYS A 299 -21.62 -12.77 -43.01
N GLU A 300 -21.35 -11.71 -43.77
CA GLU A 300 -20.35 -11.72 -44.85
C GLU A 300 -18.91 -11.53 -44.35
N LEU A 301 -18.72 -11.13 -43.09
CA LEU A 301 -17.40 -10.95 -42.50
C LEU A 301 -16.68 -12.29 -42.27
N THR A 302 -15.40 -12.32 -42.61
CA THR A 302 -14.51 -13.43 -42.20
C THR A 302 -14.39 -13.51 -40.69
N ASP A 303 -14.11 -14.70 -40.14
CA ASP A 303 -13.97 -14.92 -38.69
C ASP A 303 -13.02 -13.93 -38.00
N ASN A 304 -11.89 -13.62 -38.64
CA ASN A 304 -10.91 -12.66 -38.12
C ASN A 304 -11.45 -11.23 -38.12
N ALA A 305 -12.17 -10.85 -39.18
CA ALA A 305 -12.76 -9.53 -39.30
C ALA A 305 -13.94 -9.36 -38.32
N MET A 306 -14.71 -10.42 -38.09
CA MET A 306 -15.75 -10.49 -37.07
C MET A 306 -15.16 -10.29 -35.66
N ARG A 307 -14.11 -11.04 -35.29
CA ARG A 307 -13.42 -10.86 -33.99
C ARG A 307 -12.90 -9.43 -33.80
N SER A 308 -12.33 -8.85 -34.85
CA SER A 308 -11.84 -7.46 -34.83
C SER A 308 -12.99 -6.44 -34.67
N TYR A 309 -14.11 -6.67 -35.35
CA TYR A 309 -15.31 -5.86 -35.22
C TYR A 309 -15.86 -5.90 -33.79
N LEU A 310 -16.12 -7.09 -33.25
CA LEU A 310 -16.63 -7.27 -31.89
C LEU A 310 -15.71 -6.64 -30.83
N ARG A 311 -14.39 -6.77 -30.99
CA ARG A 311 -13.42 -6.11 -30.11
C ARG A 311 -13.52 -4.59 -30.14
N ARG A 312 -13.67 -3.99 -31.33
CA ARG A 312 -13.81 -2.54 -31.50
C ARG A 312 -15.16 -2.03 -30.96
N LYS A 313 -16.26 -2.73 -31.26
CA LYS A 313 -17.60 -2.41 -30.74
C LYS A 313 -17.58 -2.37 -29.22
N LYS A 314 -17.07 -3.42 -28.60
CA LYS A 314 -16.95 -3.52 -27.15
C LYS A 314 -16.08 -2.42 -26.55
N ALA A 315 -14.96 -2.08 -27.19
CA ALA A 315 -14.11 -0.98 -26.73
C ALA A 315 -14.83 0.38 -26.79
N ALA A 316 -15.63 0.62 -27.84
CA ALA A 316 -16.46 1.83 -27.95
C ALA A 316 -17.55 1.88 -26.87
N GLU A 317 -18.26 0.77 -26.64
CA GLU A 317 -19.28 0.65 -25.59
C GLU A 317 -18.70 0.92 -24.20
N VAL A 318 -17.52 0.37 -23.88
CA VAL A 318 -16.83 0.61 -22.60
C VAL A 318 -16.45 2.07 -22.42
N LYS A 319 -15.94 2.73 -23.47
CA LYS A 319 -15.60 4.16 -23.43
C LYS A 319 -16.85 5.01 -23.21
N ALA A 320 -17.92 4.76 -23.97
CA ALA A 320 -19.20 5.45 -23.83
C ALA A 320 -19.80 5.25 -22.43
N HIS A 321 -19.78 4.02 -21.92
CA HIS A 321 -20.26 3.71 -20.58
C HIS A 321 -19.45 4.42 -19.48
N SER A 322 -18.12 4.39 -19.56
CA SER A 322 -17.25 5.04 -18.58
C SER A 322 -17.43 6.56 -18.58
N ARG A 323 -17.60 7.15 -19.77
CA ARG A 323 -17.89 8.58 -19.93
C ARG A 323 -19.27 8.95 -19.38
N LYS A 324 -20.28 8.13 -19.65
CA LYS A 324 -21.61 8.28 -19.05
C LYS A 324 -21.54 8.21 -17.52
N LEU A 325 -20.80 7.26 -16.95
CA LEU A 325 -20.62 7.14 -15.49
C LEU A 325 -20.05 8.41 -14.85
N LEU A 326 -19.13 9.10 -15.54
CA LEU A 326 -18.59 10.39 -15.09
C LEU A 326 -19.70 11.43 -15.00
N PHE A 327 -20.47 11.61 -16.07
CA PHE A 327 -21.48 12.66 -16.18
C PHE A 327 -22.74 12.39 -15.36
N ASP A 328 -23.10 11.13 -15.16
CA ASP A 328 -24.15 10.73 -14.23
C ASP A 328 -23.82 11.17 -12.79
N GLY A 329 -22.53 11.40 -12.47
CA GLY A 329 -22.10 11.92 -11.18
C GLY A 329 -22.50 11.01 -10.00
N GLY A 330 -22.80 11.60 -8.86
CA GLY A 330 -23.25 10.86 -7.67
C GLY A 330 -22.14 10.03 -7.02
N PHE A 331 -20.89 10.51 -7.06
CA PHE A 331 -19.77 9.82 -6.43
C PHE A 331 -19.79 10.00 -4.91
N ASP A 332 -19.42 8.93 -4.20
CA ASP A 332 -19.34 8.83 -2.74
C ASP A 332 -17.99 9.27 -2.17
N GLY A 333 -17.03 9.60 -3.02
CA GLY A 333 -15.73 10.12 -2.62
C GLY A 333 -14.88 10.51 -3.82
N LEU A 334 -13.94 11.43 -3.60
CA LEU A 334 -12.95 11.86 -4.59
C LEU A 334 -11.54 11.72 -4.04
N ILE A 335 -10.70 11.01 -4.76
CA ILE A 335 -9.26 10.95 -4.50
C ILE A 335 -8.52 11.60 -5.66
N ILE A 336 -7.60 12.53 -5.37
CA ILE A 336 -6.77 13.18 -6.38
C ILE A 336 -5.29 12.95 -6.09
N SER A 337 -4.58 12.39 -7.06
CA SER A 337 -3.11 12.41 -7.14
C SER A 337 -2.72 12.69 -8.59
N SER A 338 -2.62 13.97 -8.93
CA SER A 338 -2.35 14.42 -10.29
C SER A 338 -1.06 15.24 -10.38
N SER A 339 -0.53 15.39 -11.59
CA SER A 339 0.52 16.37 -11.92
C SER A 339 -0.05 17.76 -12.17
N TYR A 340 -1.37 17.87 -12.39
CA TYR A 340 -2.07 19.15 -12.49
C TYR A 340 -2.17 19.87 -11.14
N ALA A 341 -2.42 21.18 -11.20
CA ALA A 341 -2.73 21.97 -10.01
C ALA A 341 -3.98 21.37 -9.31
N PRO A 342 -3.87 20.95 -8.03
CA PRO A 342 -4.99 20.26 -7.39
C PRO A 342 -6.27 21.09 -7.29
N GLU A 343 -6.13 22.41 -7.19
CA GLU A 343 -7.26 23.34 -7.14
C GLU A 343 -8.12 23.28 -8.41
N THR A 344 -7.51 23.25 -9.61
CA THR A 344 -8.26 23.26 -10.87
C THR A 344 -8.98 21.95 -11.08
N VAL A 345 -8.32 20.82 -10.75
CA VAL A 345 -8.93 19.49 -10.78
C VAL A 345 -10.11 19.41 -9.82
N LEU A 346 -9.94 19.94 -8.60
CA LEU A 346 -10.98 19.96 -7.58
C LEU A 346 -12.19 20.80 -8.03
N GLN A 347 -11.97 22.03 -8.50
CA GLN A 347 -13.03 22.90 -9.04
C GLN A 347 -13.84 22.20 -10.14
N TYR A 348 -13.15 21.50 -11.03
CA TYR A 348 -13.76 20.81 -12.15
C TYR A 348 -14.62 19.61 -11.73
N LEU A 349 -14.15 18.82 -10.76
CA LEU A 349 -14.79 17.56 -10.36
C LEU A 349 -15.80 17.69 -9.21
N THR A 350 -15.80 18.81 -8.48
CA THR A 350 -16.70 19.04 -7.33
C THR A 350 -18.17 18.77 -7.64
N LYS A 351 -18.62 19.11 -8.86
CA LYS A 351 -20.01 18.95 -9.32
C LYS A 351 -20.49 17.50 -9.44
N TYR A 352 -19.57 16.54 -9.55
CA TYR A 352 -19.91 15.12 -9.67
C TYR A 352 -20.03 14.41 -8.31
N LEU A 353 -19.67 15.08 -7.22
CA LEU A 353 -19.71 14.52 -5.87
C LEU A 353 -21.05 14.75 -5.18
N ASN A 354 -21.52 13.74 -4.45
CA ASN A 354 -22.63 13.89 -3.53
C ASN A 354 -22.23 14.74 -2.31
N GLY A 355 -23.22 15.33 -1.64
CA GLY A 355 -23.04 15.95 -0.34
C GLY A 355 -22.65 14.95 0.75
N SER A 356 -21.95 15.42 1.77
CA SER A 356 -21.41 14.63 2.89
C SER A 356 -20.40 13.56 2.47
N ARG A 357 -19.62 13.82 1.41
CA ARG A 357 -18.62 12.88 0.88
C ARG A 357 -17.19 13.38 1.06
N PRO A 358 -16.24 12.50 1.41
CA PRO A 358 -14.86 12.89 1.61
C PRO A 358 -14.16 13.20 0.28
N VAL A 359 -13.29 14.19 0.33
CA VAL A 359 -12.32 14.50 -0.72
C VAL A 359 -10.93 14.43 -0.12
N VAL A 360 -10.03 13.69 -0.76
CA VAL A 360 -8.65 13.52 -0.33
C VAL A 360 -7.71 13.75 -1.50
N ILE A 361 -6.76 14.67 -1.32
CA ILE A 361 -5.79 15.07 -2.33
C ILE A 361 -4.40 14.74 -1.82
N TYR A 362 -3.65 13.94 -2.57
CA TYR A 362 -2.27 13.61 -2.31
C TYR A 362 -1.32 14.45 -3.14
N SER A 363 -0.24 14.91 -2.50
CA SER A 363 0.95 15.43 -3.18
C SER A 363 2.17 15.15 -2.33
N TYR A 364 3.31 14.84 -2.98
CA TYR A 364 4.57 14.72 -2.25
C TYR A 364 5.05 16.06 -1.68
N HIS A 365 4.67 17.18 -2.31
CA HIS A 365 5.04 18.53 -1.88
C HIS A 365 3.84 19.24 -1.23
N LYS A 366 4.05 19.75 -0.02
CA LYS A 366 3.04 20.50 0.74
C LYS A 366 2.56 21.74 0.00
N GLU A 367 3.48 22.44 -0.65
CA GLU A 367 3.24 23.70 -1.35
C GLU A 367 2.21 23.56 -2.45
N ALA A 368 2.18 22.40 -3.13
CA ALA A 368 1.21 22.10 -4.18
C ALA A 368 -0.23 22.01 -3.65
N LEU A 369 -0.42 21.77 -2.35
CA LEU A 369 -1.74 21.65 -1.72
C LEU A 369 -2.25 22.97 -1.14
N LEU A 370 -1.39 24.00 -1.02
CA LEU A 370 -1.74 25.24 -0.32
C LEU A 370 -2.85 26.01 -1.04
N SER A 371 -2.79 26.12 -2.38
CA SER A 371 -3.81 26.86 -3.14
C SER A 371 -5.17 26.17 -3.07
N ALA A 372 -5.19 24.83 -3.22
CA ALA A 372 -6.38 24.02 -3.06
C ALA A 372 -6.96 24.10 -1.65
N SER A 373 -6.14 24.06 -0.60
CA SER A 373 -6.60 24.21 0.78
C SER A 373 -7.21 25.58 1.03
N HIS A 374 -6.56 26.65 0.54
CA HIS A 374 -7.10 28.00 0.66
C HIS A 374 -8.43 28.15 -0.08
N TRP A 375 -8.53 27.59 -1.29
CA TRP A 375 -9.75 27.56 -2.07
C TRP A 375 -10.87 26.79 -1.36
N MET A 376 -10.59 25.60 -0.81
CA MET A 376 -11.56 24.80 -0.04
C MET A 376 -12.06 25.58 1.19
N ARG A 377 -11.19 26.33 1.89
CA ARG A 377 -11.59 27.15 3.05
C ARG A 377 -12.43 28.36 2.66
N LYS A 378 -12.25 28.89 1.45
CA LYS A 378 -13.02 30.02 0.92
C LYS A 378 -14.36 29.58 0.33
N SER A 379 -14.41 28.36 -0.21
CA SER A 379 -15.62 27.79 -0.79
C SER A 379 -16.63 27.40 0.30
N GLU A 380 -17.91 27.55 -0.01
CA GLU A 380 -19.02 27.05 0.82
C GLU A 380 -19.26 25.55 0.63
N ASP A 381 -18.59 24.95 -0.35
CA ASP A 381 -18.76 23.55 -0.72
C ASP A 381 -18.00 22.56 0.18
N TYR A 382 -17.14 23.04 1.08
CA TYR A 382 -16.22 22.20 1.85
C TYR A 382 -16.18 22.55 3.32
N LEU A 383 -16.16 21.51 4.16
CA LEU A 383 -15.83 21.61 5.58
C LEU A 383 -14.45 20.98 5.85
N GLN A 384 -13.76 21.54 6.84
CA GLN A 384 -12.53 20.98 7.42
C GLN A 384 -11.43 20.66 6.38
N ALA A 385 -10.90 21.71 5.74
CA ALA A 385 -9.84 21.59 4.74
C ALA A 385 -8.44 21.55 5.39
N ASP A 386 -8.01 20.36 5.83
CA ASP A 386 -6.77 20.19 6.61
C ASP A 386 -5.68 19.47 5.81
N ILE A 387 -4.44 19.98 5.93
CA ILE A 387 -3.23 19.36 5.39
C ILE A 387 -2.55 18.58 6.51
N THR A 388 -2.32 17.29 6.29
CA THR A 388 -1.67 16.37 7.23
C THR A 388 -0.50 15.63 6.59
N GLU A 389 0.48 15.24 7.41
CA GLU A 389 1.60 14.39 7.03
C GLU A 389 1.73 13.25 8.04
N SER A 390 2.09 12.05 7.56
CA SER A 390 2.41 10.91 8.40
C SER A 390 3.92 10.69 8.51
N SER A 391 4.39 10.40 9.73
CA SER A 391 5.77 9.97 9.99
C SER A 391 5.80 8.49 10.36
N LEU A 392 6.69 7.72 9.71
CA LEU A 392 6.86 6.29 9.95
C LEU A 392 8.29 6.01 10.41
N ARG A 393 8.45 5.33 11.56
CA ARG A 393 9.75 4.95 12.12
C ARG A 393 9.84 3.43 12.32
N GLN A 394 10.75 2.78 11.62
CA GLN A 394 10.99 1.35 11.70
C GLN A 394 12.05 1.07 12.77
N TYR A 395 11.82 0.03 13.57
CA TYR A 395 12.73 -0.38 14.64
C TYR A 395 13.34 -1.74 14.33
N GLN A 396 14.65 -1.85 14.55
CA GLN A 396 15.28 -3.13 14.79
C GLN A 396 14.94 -3.56 16.22
N VAL A 397 14.35 -4.74 16.37
CA VAL A 397 14.00 -5.30 17.69
C VAL A 397 14.76 -6.59 17.86
N LEU A 398 15.87 -6.51 18.58
CA LEU A 398 16.77 -7.62 18.90
C LEU A 398 17.20 -7.50 20.36
N PRO A 399 17.40 -8.62 21.08
CA PRO A 399 17.99 -8.59 22.42
C PRO A 399 19.31 -7.81 22.41
N GLY A 400 19.43 -6.83 23.33
CA GLY A 400 20.60 -5.96 23.48
C GLY A 400 20.89 -5.01 22.32
N ARG A 401 20.06 -5.00 21.26
CA ARG A 401 20.31 -4.25 20.00
C ARG A 401 19.05 -3.61 19.45
N THR A 402 18.15 -3.15 20.32
CA THR A 402 16.90 -2.52 19.91
C THR A 402 17.11 -1.03 19.68
N HIS A 403 16.94 -0.59 18.43
CA HIS A 403 17.06 0.81 18.06
C HIS A 403 16.29 1.07 16.74
N PRO A 404 15.92 2.33 16.45
CA PRO A 404 15.41 2.71 15.13
C PRO A 404 16.41 2.40 14.02
N GLU A 405 15.93 2.14 12.80
CA GLU A 405 16.82 2.08 11.64
C GLU A 405 17.52 3.44 11.43
N MET A 406 18.81 3.39 11.10
CA MET A 406 19.64 4.61 11.01
C MET A 406 19.28 5.48 9.80
N ASN A 407 18.98 4.84 8.66
CA ASN A 407 18.61 5.51 7.43
C ASN A 407 17.17 5.17 7.09
N MET A 408 16.34 6.20 6.98
CA MET A 408 14.92 6.07 6.68
C MET A 408 14.49 7.15 5.70
N SER A 409 13.38 6.93 5.00
CA SER A 409 12.71 7.97 4.22
C SER A 409 12.18 9.07 5.14
N ALA A 410 12.38 10.33 4.79
CA ALA A 410 11.88 11.46 5.57
C ALA A 410 10.35 11.55 5.52
N SER A 411 9.78 11.65 4.31
CA SER A 411 8.34 11.85 4.11
C SER A 411 7.74 10.80 3.17
N GLY A 412 6.44 10.56 3.34
CA GLY A 412 5.61 9.78 2.42
C GLY A 412 4.67 10.65 1.59
N GLY A 413 4.84 11.97 1.68
CA GLY A 413 3.97 13.01 1.11
C GLY A 413 2.90 13.51 2.08
N TYR A 414 2.08 14.42 1.57
CA TYR A 414 1.06 15.17 2.31
C TYR A 414 -0.32 14.84 1.77
N LEU A 415 -1.32 14.92 2.66
CA LEU A 415 -2.73 14.75 2.32
C LEU A 415 -3.47 16.03 2.67
N LEU A 416 -4.21 16.59 1.72
CA LEU A 416 -5.25 17.57 1.96
C LEU A 416 -6.59 16.82 1.97
N SER A 417 -7.31 16.90 3.08
CA SER A 417 -8.63 16.27 3.21
C SER A 417 -9.71 17.30 3.50
N GLY A 418 -10.94 16.99 3.13
CA GLY A 418 -12.13 17.76 3.52
C GLY A 418 -13.42 17.03 3.17
N LEU A 419 -14.53 17.55 3.68
CA LEU A 419 -15.86 16.98 3.46
C LEU A 419 -16.67 17.88 2.52
N ARG A 420 -17.14 17.34 1.41
CA ARG A 420 -18.08 18.02 0.51
C ARG A 420 -19.40 18.25 1.26
N VAL A 421 -19.89 19.48 1.29
CA VAL A 421 -21.20 19.85 1.85
C VAL A 421 -21.98 20.65 0.85
N ILE A 422 -23.29 20.42 0.74
CA ILE A 422 -24.14 21.21 -0.16
C ILE A 422 -24.66 22.40 0.64
N ASN A 423 -24.39 23.60 0.17
CA ASN A 423 -25.00 24.78 0.76
C ASN A 423 -26.52 24.72 0.55
N CYS A 424 -27.28 24.84 1.62
CA CYS A 424 -28.73 24.89 1.59
C CYS A 424 -29.17 26.29 1.99
N GLU A 425 -30.27 26.76 1.41
CA GLU A 425 -30.92 27.97 1.92
C GLU A 425 -31.29 27.76 3.39
N PHE A 426 -31.05 28.79 4.20
CA PHE A 426 -31.31 28.72 5.63
C PHE A 426 -32.79 28.39 5.88
N ASP A 427 -33.06 27.20 6.42
CA ASP A 427 -34.39 26.80 6.86
C ASP A 427 -34.54 27.08 8.37
N PRO A 428 -35.34 28.08 8.78
CA PRO A 428 -35.57 28.41 10.18
C PRO A 428 -36.17 27.27 11.01
N SER A 429 -36.80 26.28 10.35
CA SER A 429 -37.40 25.12 11.03
C SER A 429 -36.37 24.06 11.45
N LEU A 430 -35.19 24.06 10.82
CA LEU A 430 -34.06 23.18 11.17
C LEU A 430 -33.15 23.79 12.24
N ALA A 431 -33.32 25.09 12.54
CA ALA A 431 -32.61 25.71 13.64
C ALA A 431 -33.05 25.06 14.97
N PRO A 432 -32.12 24.54 15.79
CA PRO A 432 -32.48 24.02 17.09
C PRO A 432 -33.17 25.14 17.87
N ALA A 433 -34.42 24.89 18.31
CA ALA A 433 -35.18 25.85 19.09
C ALA A 433 -34.29 26.37 20.21
N SER A 434 -33.97 27.66 20.17
CA SER A 434 -33.02 28.24 21.11
C SER A 434 -33.47 27.91 22.53
N ASP A 435 -32.66 27.17 23.29
CA ASP A 435 -32.94 26.75 24.66
C ASP A 435 -32.78 27.95 25.64
N ASN A 436 -33.20 29.15 25.21
CA ASN A 436 -33.16 30.40 25.95
C ASN A 436 -34.16 30.43 27.12
N ASN A 437 -35.03 29.42 27.26
CA ASN A 437 -35.99 29.32 28.35
C ASN A 437 -35.48 28.56 29.60
N ARG A 438 -34.25 28.01 29.60
CA ARG A 438 -33.72 27.29 30.79
C ARG A 438 -33.00 28.17 31.82
N ARG A 439 -32.66 29.43 31.52
CA ARG A 439 -31.97 30.32 32.48
C ARG A 439 -32.87 31.16 33.40
N GLY A 440 -34.20 31.08 33.25
CA GLY A 440 -35.15 31.92 34.02
C GLY A 440 -35.74 31.31 35.30
N LYS A 441 -35.34 30.10 35.73
CA LYS A 441 -36.05 29.39 36.82
C LYS A 441 -35.13 28.79 37.89
N LYS A 442 -34.30 29.62 38.54
CA LYS A 442 -33.77 29.34 39.89
C LYS A 442 -33.22 30.61 40.56
N ARG A 443 -34.10 31.40 41.15
CA ARG A 443 -33.82 32.26 42.33
C ARG A 443 -35.13 32.83 42.88
N LYS A 444 -35.84 32.01 43.65
CA LYS A 444 -36.69 32.48 44.75
C LYS A 444 -36.26 31.66 45.97
N ALA A 445 -35.26 32.19 46.66
CA ALA A 445 -34.85 31.69 47.96
C ALA A 445 -35.79 32.30 49.00
N GLU A 446 -36.44 31.43 49.77
CA GLU A 446 -37.19 31.80 50.96
C GLU A 446 -36.26 32.43 52.00
N THR A 447 -36.74 33.50 52.62
CA THR A 447 -36.09 34.18 53.74
C THR A 447 -36.91 33.90 54.98
N LYS A 448 -36.35 33.20 55.97
CA LYS A 448 -36.80 33.32 57.37
C LYS A 448 -35.66 33.00 58.36
N LYS A 449 -35.28 34.08 59.03
CA LYS A 449 -34.54 34.34 60.28
C LYS A 449 -34.37 33.21 61.30
N THR A 450 -33.17 33.19 61.91
CA THR A 450 -32.81 33.35 63.37
C THR A 450 -31.28 33.18 63.44
N GLY A 451 -30.42 33.95 64.13
CA GLY A 451 -30.53 34.88 65.25
C GLY A 451 -29.61 34.37 66.38
N GLU A 452 -28.42 34.99 66.54
CA GLU A 452 -27.48 35.01 67.71
C GLU A 452 -26.97 33.63 68.25
N GLU A 453 -25.79 33.41 68.83
CA GLU A 453 -24.76 34.22 69.50
C GLU A 453 -23.46 33.37 69.71
N ASN A 454 -22.30 34.04 69.68
CA ASN A 454 -21.06 33.85 70.46
C ASN A 454 -20.20 32.56 70.58
N THR A 455 -18.89 32.84 70.62
CA THR A 455 -17.73 32.16 71.25
C THR A 455 -16.82 31.21 70.42
N GLU A 456 -15.61 31.69 70.13
CA GLU A 456 -14.36 30.91 69.90
C GLU A 456 -13.86 30.28 71.25
N PRO A 457 -12.72 29.53 71.38
CA PRO A 457 -11.63 29.19 70.41
C PRO A 457 -11.02 27.75 70.55
N VAL A 458 -9.86 27.54 69.90
CA VAL A 458 -8.77 26.53 70.19
C VAL A 458 -8.99 25.13 69.55
N SER A 459 -8.06 24.38 68.95
CA SER A 459 -6.58 24.24 68.85
C SER A 459 -6.26 23.36 67.62
N THR A 460 -5.26 23.67 66.78
CA THR A 460 -3.84 23.22 66.78
C THR A 460 -3.58 21.80 66.24
N GLU A 461 -2.74 21.73 65.19
CA GLU A 461 -1.67 20.73 64.82
C GLU A 461 -1.53 20.71 63.29
N MET A 462 -0.56 21.42 62.67
CA MET A 462 0.85 21.01 62.41
C MET A 462 0.93 19.60 61.82
N ASP A 463 1.33 19.42 60.55
CA ASP A 463 2.76 19.39 60.22
C ASP A 463 3.11 19.84 58.78
N ALA A 464 4.33 20.36 58.64
CA ALA A 464 4.92 20.97 57.46
C ALA A 464 6.16 20.21 56.98
N MET A 465 6.51 20.44 55.70
CA MET A 465 7.84 20.46 55.03
C MET A 465 7.75 19.76 53.66
N ALA A 466 7.86 20.42 52.49
CA ALA A 466 9.02 21.15 51.90
C ALA A 466 10.25 20.23 51.78
N SER A 467 11.05 20.14 50.71
CA SER A 467 11.42 20.94 49.53
C SER A 467 12.05 19.93 48.52
N GLU A 468 12.45 20.19 47.27
CA GLU A 468 13.37 21.22 46.79
C GLU A 468 13.54 21.03 45.26
N ALA A 469 13.64 22.13 44.51
CA ALA A 469 13.87 22.16 43.07
C ALA A 469 15.24 22.81 42.80
N THR A 470 16.05 22.19 41.94
CA THR A 470 17.35 22.72 41.48
C THR A 470 17.23 23.30 40.05
N PRO A 471 17.83 24.46 39.75
CA PRO A 471 17.90 25.01 38.40
C PRO A 471 19.22 24.68 37.69
N LEU A 472 19.15 24.61 36.35
CA LEU A 472 20.29 24.47 35.44
C LEU A 472 21.09 25.77 35.34
N GLU A 473 22.40 25.68 35.48
CA GLU A 473 23.37 26.67 34.99
C GLU A 473 23.95 26.25 33.64
N THR A 474 24.06 27.23 32.76
CA THR A 474 24.82 27.23 31.50
C THR A 474 26.22 27.79 31.74
N SER A 475 27.26 27.18 31.16
CA SER A 475 28.45 27.93 30.76
C SER A 475 29.25 27.21 29.67
N SER A 476 29.59 28.00 28.64
CA SER A 476 30.72 27.93 27.70
C SER A 476 30.86 26.75 26.74
#